data_AF-A0A376NVJ7-F1
#
_entry.id   AF-A0A376NVJ7-F1
#
_cell.length_a   1.000
_cell.length_b   1.000
_cell.length_c   1.000
_cell.angle_alpha   90.00
_cell.angle_beta   90.00
_cell.angle_gamma   90.00
#
_symmetry.space_group_name_H-M   'P 1'
#
loop_
_entity.id
_entity.type
_entity.pdbx_description
1 polymer ?
#
loop_
_entity_poly.entity_id
_entity_poly.type
_entity_poly.pdbx_seq_one_letter_code
_entity_poly.pdbx_strand_id
1 'polypeptide(L)'
;MANWWSARNAQADVSFSADASDLLMIAARKQDPDTLFFQRRLVIEGDTELGLYVKNLMDAIELEQMPKALRMMLLQLADFVEAGMKTAPETKQTSVGEPC
;
A
#
# COMPACT_ATOMS: atom_id res chain seq x y z
N MET A 1 -23.37 22.79 -23.35
CA MET A 1 -21.99 22.60 -22.88
C MET A 1 -22.02 22.50 -21.36
N ALA A 2 -21.96 21.30 -20.81
CA ALA A 2 -21.78 21.12 -19.37
C ALA A 2 -20.48 20.34 -19.18
N ASN A 3 -19.46 21.02 -18.67
CA ASN A 3 -18.13 20.46 -18.50
C ASN A 3 -18.08 19.74 -17.15
N TRP A 4 -18.52 18.47 -17.12
CA TRP A 4 -18.54 17.59 -15.94
C TRP A 4 -17.17 16.95 -15.63
N TRP A 5 -16.08 17.59 -16.05
CA TRP A 5 -14.73 17.10 -15.78
C TRP A 5 -13.93 18.19 -15.06
N SER A 6 -14.14 18.30 -13.76
CA SER A 6 -13.23 18.98 -12.84
C SER A 6 -13.42 18.39 -11.45
N ALA A 7 -13.19 17.09 -11.30
CA ALA A 7 -12.80 16.53 -10.01
C ALA A 7 -11.34 16.98 -9.74
N ARG A 8 -11.13 18.29 -9.58
CA ARG A 8 -9.86 18.84 -9.10
C ARG A 8 -9.96 18.92 -7.59
N ASN A 9 -9.23 18.04 -6.90
CA ASN A 9 -8.91 18.13 -5.48
C ASN A 9 -10.10 18.33 -4.53
N ALA A 10 -10.98 17.33 -4.40
CA ALA A 10 -11.55 17.11 -3.08
C ALA A 10 -10.39 16.66 -2.19
N GLN A 11 -9.96 17.52 -1.27
CA GLN A 11 -8.95 17.16 -0.28
C GLN A 11 -9.50 15.98 0.53
N ALA A 12 -8.82 14.84 0.48
CA ALA A 12 -9.22 13.68 1.27
C ALA A 12 -9.00 14.00 2.76
N ASP A 13 -9.97 13.62 3.60
CA ASP A 13 -9.85 13.77 5.07
C ASP A 13 -8.74 12.88 5.65
N VAL A 14 -8.48 11.75 4.99
CA VAL A 14 -7.32 10.88 5.24
C VAL A 14 -6.80 10.30 3.92
N SER A 15 -5.47 10.16 3.80
CA SER A 15 -4.81 9.53 2.67
C SER A 15 -3.89 8.41 3.14
N PHE A 16 -3.86 7.31 2.38
CA PHE A 16 -2.98 6.16 2.58
C PHE A 16 -2.12 6.01 1.32
N SER A 17 -0.82 6.15 1.46
CA SER A 17 0.12 6.18 0.33
C SER A 17 1.29 5.22 0.58
N ALA A 18 1.57 4.37 -0.39
CA ALA A 18 2.71 3.46 -0.40
C ALA A 18 3.08 3.14 -1.85
N ASP A 19 4.22 2.46 -2.05
CA ASP A 19 4.55 1.90 -3.36
C ASP A 19 3.46 0.93 -3.82
N ALA A 20 3.25 0.85 -5.14
CA ALA A 20 2.20 -0.02 -5.70
C ALA A 20 2.38 -1.49 -5.31
N SER A 21 3.63 -1.96 -5.17
CA SER A 21 3.93 -3.30 -4.66
C SER A 21 3.40 -3.49 -3.25
N ASP A 22 3.55 -2.49 -2.38
CA ASP A 22 3.21 -2.58 -0.98
C ASP A 22 1.70 -2.54 -0.78
N LEU A 23 1.01 -1.69 -1.55
CA LEU A 23 -0.46 -1.68 -1.61
C LEU A 23 -1.03 -3.01 -2.10
N LEU A 24 -0.40 -3.61 -3.12
CA LEU A 24 -0.79 -4.93 -3.62
C LEU A 24 -0.58 -6.02 -2.56
N MET A 25 0.54 -5.98 -1.84
CA MET A 25 0.85 -6.96 -0.79
C MET A 25 -0.07 -6.82 0.43
N ILE A 26 -0.49 -5.61 0.78
CA ILE A 26 -1.55 -5.37 1.78
C ILE A 26 -2.87 -5.96 1.29
N ALA A 27 -3.29 -5.61 0.06
CA ALA A 27 -4.54 -6.09 -0.52
C ALA A 27 -4.60 -7.63 -0.59
N ALA A 28 -3.47 -8.27 -0.89
CA ALA A 28 -3.35 -9.73 -0.96
C ALA A 28 -3.12 -10.39 0.42
N ARG A 29 -3.16 -9.65 1.53
CA ARG A 29 -2.92 -10.14 2.91
C ARG A 29 -1.54 -10.77 3.13
N LYS A 30 -0.57 -10.43 2.29
CA LYS A 30 0.81 -10.91 2.44
C LYS A 30 1.66 -10.02 3.32
N GLN A 31 1.27 -8.76 3.47
CA GLN A 31 1.91 -7.83 4.38
C GLN A 31 0.86 -7.05 5.16
N ASP A 32 1.18 -6.76 6.42
CA ASP A 32 0.32 -6.02 7.33
C ASP A 32 0.54 -4.49 7.15
N PRO A 33 -0.53 -3.67 7.08
CA PRO A 33 -0.41 -2.22 6.98
C PRO A 33 0.35 -1.59 8.17
N ASP A 34 0.23 -2.10 9.39
CA ASP A 34 1.01 -1.63 10.56
C ASP A 34 2.49 -1.88 10.36
N THR A 35 2.85 -3.06 9.86
CA THR A 35 4.26 -3.40 9.60
C THR A 35 4.86 -2.40 8.61
N LEU A 36 4.13 -2.08 7.54
CA LEU A 36 4.58 -1.10 6.54
C LEU A 36 4.62 0.32 7.08
N PHE A 37 3.67 0.69 7.94
CA PHE A 37 3.65 1.99 8.61
C PHE A 37 4.88 2.16 9.53
N PHE A 38 5.18 1.17 10.37
CA PHE A 38 6.38 1.19 11.22
C PHE A 38 7.69 1.17 10.42
N GLN A 39 7.68 0.56 9.23
CA GLN A 39 8.80 0.59 8.27
C GLN A 39 8.87 1.89 7.46
N ARG A 40 7.96 2.85 7.64
CA ARG A 40 7.83 4.10 6.86
C ARG A 40 7.61 3.86 5.35
N ARG A 41 7.05 2.70 5.01
CA ARG A 41 6.69 2.32 3.64
C ARG A 41 5.23 2.58 3.33
N LEU A 42 4.39 2.64 4.37
CA LEU A 42 3.03 3.16 4.30
C LEU A 42 2.98 4.50 5.04
N VAL A 43 2.54 5.53 4.34
CA VAL A 43 2.33 6.89 4.86
C VAL A 43 0.82 7.11 5.00
N ILE A 44 0.42 7.57 6.18
CA ILE A 44 -0.97 7.91 6.50
C ILE A 44 -1.00 9.37 6.93
N GLU A 45 -1.74 10.21 6.20
CA GLU A 45 -1.83 11.65 6.46
C GLU A 45 -3.29 12.09 6.55
N GLY A 46 -3.59 13.02 7.46
CA GLY A 46 -4.94 13.54 7.68
C GLY A 46 -5.46 13.25 9.09
N ASP A 47 -6.75 13.02 9.22
CA ASP A 47 -7.40 12.72 10.49
C ASP A 47 -7.01 11.32 11.00
N THR A 48 -6.37 11.27 12.17
CA THR A 48 -5.88 10.02 12.79
C THR A 48 -7.01 9.07 13.20
N GLU A 49 -8.14 9.60 13.68
CA GLU A 49 -9.28 8.79 14.11
C GLU A 49 -9.93 8.12 12.89
N LEU A 50 -10.12 8.87 11.81
CA LEU A 50 -10.58 8.33 10.53
C LEU A 50 -9.58 7.34 9.94
N GLY A 51 -8.28 7.62 10.02
CA GLY A 51 -7.23 6.69 9.62
C GLY A 51 -7.33 5.35 10.36
N LEU A 52 -7.58 5.38 11.67
CA LEU A 52 -7.77 4.16 12.46
C LEU A 52 -9.02 3.38 12.00
N TYR A 53 -10.12 4.07 11.70
CA TYR A 53 -11.32 3.42 11.16
C TYR A 53 -11.10 2.77 9.79
N VAL A 54 -10.43 3.48 8.87
CA VAL A 54 -10.11 2.95 7.54
C VAL A 54 -9.19 1.73 7.65
N LYS A 55 -8.19 1.78 8.53
CA LYS A 55 -7.31 0.64 8.78
C LYS A 55 -8.10 -0.58 9.29
N ASN A 56 -8.95 -0.38 10.31
CA ASN A 56 -9.77 -1.47 10.85
C ASN A 56 -10.73 -2.05 9.78
N LEU A 57 -11.25 -1.21 8.88
CA LEU A 57 -12.04 -1.67 7.74
C LEU A 57 -11.19 -2.49 6.77
N MET A 58 -9.97 -2.02 6.43
CA MET A 58 -9.03 -2.78 5.61
C MET A 58 -8.75 -4.14 6.23
N ASP A 59 -8.60 -4.25 7.56
CA ASP A 59 -8.39 -5.51 8.29
C ASP A 59 -9.62 -6.43 8.32
N ALA A 60 -10.83 -5.87 8.22
CA ALA A 60 -12.07 -6.64 8.19
C ALA A 60 -12.43 -7.24 6.81
N ILE A 61 -11.73 -6.85 5.72
CA ILE A 61 -12.01 -7.39 4.38
C ILE A 61 -11.61 -8.88 4.29
N GLU A 62 -12.60 -9.74 4.06
CA GLU A 62 -12.41 -11.17 3.82
C GLU A 62 -12.18 -11.45 2.33
N LEU A 63 -10.99 -11.95 1.96
CA LEU A 63 -10.68 -12.28 0.56
C LEU A 63 -11.57 -13.40 0.03
N GLU A 64 -12.03 -14.30 0.91
CA GLU A 64 -12.90 -15.42 0.54
C GLU A 64 -14.23 -14.98 -0.07
N GLN A 65 -14.72 -13.80 0.31
CA GLN A 65 -15.97 -13.22 -0.19
C GLN A 65 -15.83 -12.60 -1.59
N MET A 66 -14.61 -12.44 -2.10
CA MET A 66 -14.38 -11.93 -3.45
C MET A 66 -14.74 -12.98 -4.52
N PRO A 67 -15.18 -12.54 -5.73
CA PRO A 67 -15.32 -13.43 -6.87
C PRO A 67 -14.02 -14.22 -7.11
N LYS A 68 -14.13 -15.55 -7.24
CA LYS A 68 -12.97 -16.46 -7.31
C LYS A 68 -11.92 -16.02 -8.33
N ALA A 69 -12.35 -15.55 -9.51
CA ALA A 69 -11.45 -15.09 -10.56
C ALA A 69 -10.62 -13.87 -10.13
N LEU A 70 -11.27 -12.88 -9.49
CA LEU A 70 -10.60 -11.68 -8.97
C LEU A 70 -9.62 -12.04 -7.86
N ARG A 71 -10.02 -12.89 -6.90
CA ARG A 71 -9.15 -13.35 -5.83
C ARG A 71 -7.91 -14.07 -6.36
N MET A 72 -8.09 -15.00 -7.30
CA MET A 72 -6.97 -15.73 -7.89
C MET A 72 -6.01 -14.80 -8.63
N MET A 73 -6.53 -13.85 -9.42
CA MET A 73 -5.72 -12.85 -10.10
C MET A 73 -4.92 -12.00 -9.10
N LEU A 74 -5.56 -11.50 -8.03
CA LEU A 74 -4.92 -10.71 -6.99
C LEU A 74 -3.76 -11.48 -6.34
N LEU A 75 -3.98 -12.72 -5.94
CA LEU A 75 -2.97 -13.56 -5.29
C LEU A 75 -1.81 -13.87 -6.25
N GLN A 76 -2.09 -14.18 -7.52
CA GLN A 76 -1.05 -14.44 -8.52
C GLN A 76 -0.17 -13.21 -8.79
N LEU A 77 -0.76 -12.01 -8.85
CA LEU A 77 0.00 -10.78 -9.00
C LEU A 77 0.89 -10.52 -7.77
N ALA A 78 0.37 -10.77 -6.57
CA ALA A 78 1.14 -10.62 -5.34
C ALA A 78 2.30 -11.65 -5.25
N ASP A 79 2.06 -12.91 -5.62
CA ASP A 79 3.12 -13.93 -5.75
C ASP A 79 4.22 -13.49 -6.74
N PHE A 80 3.82 -12.95 -7.89
CA PHE A 80 4.76 -12.46 -8.90
C PHE A 80 5.62 -11.29 -8.40
N VAL A 81 4.99 -10.28 -7.77
CA VAL A 81 5.70 -9.13 -7.21
C VAL A 81 6.64 -9.56 -6.08
N GLU A 82 6.19 -10.44 -5.19
CA GLU A 82 7.03 -10.96 -4.11
C GLU A 82 8.26 -11.71 -4.64
N ALA A 83 8.09 -12.52 -5.70
CA ALA A 83 9.20 -13.19 -6.36
C ALA A 83 10.19 -12.20 -7.00
N GLY A 84 9.68 -11.13 -7.64
CA GLY A 84 10.50 -10.05 -8.20
C GLY A 84 11.29 -9.27 -7.15
N MET A 85 10.69 -8.97 -5.99
CA MET A 85 11.36 -8.25 -4.90
C MET A 85 12.54 -9.04 -4.30
N LYS A 86 12.45 -10.38 -4.23
CA LYS A 86 13.55 -11.24 -3.76
C LYS A 86 14.78 -11.23 -4.68
N THR A 87 14.66 -10.65 -5.88
CA THR A 87 15.73 -10.60 -6.89
C THR A 87 16.37 -9.22 -7.09
N ALA A 88 15.89 -8.19 -6.38
CA ALA A 88 16.50 -6.86 -6.46
C ALA A 88 17.80 -6.81 -5.64
N PRO A 89 18.89 -6.22 -6.17
CA PRO A 89 20.10 -6.00 -5.39
C PRO A 89 19.79 -4.96 -4.29
N GLU A 90 20.16 -5.25 -3.05
CA GLU A 90 20.17 -4.26 -1.97
C GLU A 90 20.97 -3.03 -2.45
N THR A 91 20.31 -1.90 -2.65
CA THR A 91 20.99 -0.62 -2.84
C THR A 91 21.64 -0.27 -1.50
N LYS A 92 22.89 -0.73 -1.30
CA LYS A 92 23.74 -0.30 -0.19
C LYS A 92 23.85 1.22 -0.25
N GLN A 93 23.17 1.90 0.68
CA GLN A 93 23.50 3.27 1.05
C GLN A 93 24.97 3.29 1.45
N THR A 94 25.81 3.83 0.58
CA THR A 94 27.21 4.08 0.89
C THR A 94 27.21 5.31 1.79
N SER A 95 27.27 5.07 3.10
CA SER A 95 27.59 6.07 4.12
C SER A 95 28.97 6.65 3.78
N VAL A 96 29.00 7.75 3.02
CA VAL A 96 30.20 8.58 2.88
C VAL A 96 30.33 9.36 4.19
N GLY A 97 31.21 8.88 5.04
CA GLY A 97 31.68 9.55 6.24
C GLY A 97 33.17 9.31 6.38
N GLU A 98 33.97 10.06 5.63
CA GLU A 98 35.41 10.16 5.89
C GLU A 98 35.64 10.94 7.20
N PRO A 99 36.55 10.49 8.07
CA PRO A 99 36.98 11.29 9.21
C PRO A 99 37.96 12.39 8.73
N CYS A 100 37.70 13.63 9.16
CA CYS A 100 38.76 14.64 9.30
C CYS A 100 39.37 14.53 10.69
#